data_AF-A0A7S2RTB6-F1
#
_entry.id   AF-A0A7S2RTB6-F1
#
_cell.length_a   1.000
_cell.length_b   1.000
_cell.length_c   1.000
_cell.angle_alpha   90.00
_cell.angle_beta   90.00
_cell.angle_gamma   90.00
#
_symmetry.space_group_name_H-M   'P 1'
#
loop_
_entity.id
_entity.type
_entity.pdbx_description
1 polymer ?
#
loop_
_entity_poly.entity_id
_entity_poly.type
_entity_poly.pdbx_seq_one_letter_code
_entity_poly.pdbx_strand_id
1 'polypeptide(L)'
;EDPEQAHRLRGAPFTFDVQAFSSALESCRAKGYGVFPSFDHSVGDPVAEGTLVLKSHRLVVCEGNYLLLDSPERWKHVRRVFDETWFLQVAASVDGSTTGVEAQCERVVLRHMAAWGMTREAAEARVNENDRQNILLV
;
A
#
# COMPACT_ATOMS: atom_id res chain seq x y z
N GLU A 1 6.09 -8.67 -17.72
CA GLU A 1 6.70 -8.89 -16.39
C GLU A 1 6.63 -10.38 -16.08
N ASP A 2 7.55 -10.91 -15.28
CA ASP A 2 7.52 -12.30 -14.82
C ASP A 2 6.39 -12.49 -13.78
N PRO A 3 5.32 -13.25 -14.09
CA PRO A 3 4.20 -13.44 -13.16
C PRO A 3 4.62 -14.08 -11.84
N GLU A 4 5.63 -14.96 -11.83
CA GLU A 4 6.11 -15.60 -10.60
C GLU A 4 6.81 -14.59 -9.70
N GLN A 5 7.64 -13.73 -10.28
CA GLN A 5 8.26 -12.62 -9.55
C GLN A 5 7.22 -11.64 -9.00
N ALA A 6 6.22 -11.27 -9.79
CA ALA A 6 5.15 -10.37 -9.34
C ALA A 6 4.32 -10.97 -8.20
N HIS A 7 4.05 -12.28 -8.24
CA HIS A 7 3.36 -12.99 -7.16
C HIS A 7 4.20 -13.05 -5.87
N ARG A 8 5.49 -13.38 -5.99
CA ARG A 8 6.42 -13.46 -4.86
C ARG A 8 6.64 -12.10 -4.19
N LEU A 9 6.78 -11.04 -4.98
CA LEU A 9 7.01 -9.66 -4.52
C LEU A 9 5.72 -8.84 -4.46
N ARG A 10 4.56 -9.51 -4.38
CA ARG A 10 3.27 -8.84 -4.32
C ARG A 10 3.26 -7.82 -3.19
N GLY A 11 2.81 -6.61 -3.51
CA GLY A 11 2.84 -5.48 -2.58
C GLY A 11 4.01 -4.53 -2.82
N ALA A 12 5.01 -4.88 -3.63
CA ALA A 12 6.04 -3.95 -4.07
C ALA A 12 5.49 -2.91 -5.06
N PRO A 13 6.09 -1.70 -5.18
CA PRO A 13 5.55 -0.62 -6.01
C PRO A 13 5.32 -0.99 -7.48
N PHE A 14 6.10 -1.94 -8.01
CA PHE A 14 5.96 -2.35 -9.40
C PHE A 14 4.79 -3.31 -9.66
N THR A 15 4.23 -3.90 -8.62
CA THR A 15 3.10 -4.83 -8.71
C THR A 15 1.75 -4.12 -8.79
N PHE A 16 1.73 -2.78 -8.76
CA PHE A 16 0.54 -1.96 -8.88
C PHE A 16 0.44 -1.27 -10.24
N ASP A 17 -0.78 -1.18 -10.77
CA ASP A 17 -1.10 -0.32 -11.91
C ASP A 17 -1.34 1.13 -11.44
N VAL A 18 -0.24 1.83 -11.15
CA VAL A 18 -0.27 3.23 -10.72
C VAL A 18 -0.79 4.18 -11.80
N GLN A 19 -0.69 3.81 -13.08
CA GLN A 19 -1.20 4.64 -14.17
C GLN A 19 -2.73 4.63 -14.16
N ALA A 20 -3.34 3.44 -14.13
CA ALA A 20 -4.79 3.31 -14.01
C ALA A 20 -5.31 4.00 -12.74
N PHE A 21 -4.62 3.82 -11.61
CA PHE A 21 -4.99 4.48 -10.36
C PHE A 21 -4.91 6.01 -10.43
N SER A 22 -3.82 6.57 -10.96
CA SER A 22 -3.65 8.02 -11.10
C SER A 22 -4.70 8.63 -12.02
N SER A 23 -4.95 8.00 -13.19
CA SER A 23 -5.97 8.46 -14.12
C SER A 23 -7.38 8.40 -13.53
N ALA A 24 -7.70 7.37 -12.74
CA ALA A 24 -8.97 7.27 -12.04
C ALA A 24 -9.15 8.38 -11.00
N LEU A 25 -8.10 8.68 -10.21
CA LEU A 25 -8.09 9.77 -9.24
C LEU A 25 -8.28 11.14 -9.92
N GLU A 26 -7.53 11.42 -10.98
CA GLU A 26 -7.64 12.66 -11.76
C GLU A 26 -9.06 12.85 -12.33
N SER A 27 -9.63 11.77 -12.91
CA SER A 27 -11.01 11.79 -13.42
C SER A 27 -12.03 12.04 -12.31
N CYS A 28 -11.85 11.39 -11.15
CA CYS A 28 -12.72 11.56 -10.00
C CYS A 28 -12.69 12.99 -9.47
N ARG A 29 -11.51 13.61 -9.37
CA ARG A 29 -11.36 15.01 -8.95
C ARG A 29 -12.06 15.97 -9.92
N ALA A 30 -11.91 15.73 -11.23
CA ALA A 30 -12.55 16.58 -12.25
C ALA A 30 -14.08 16.44 -12.29
N LYS A 31 -14.62 15.23 -12.08
CA LYS A 31 -16.05 14.92 -12.20
C LYS A 31 -16.84 15.03 -10.88
N GLY A 32 -16.14 14.94 -9.75
CA GLY A 32 -16.72 14.83 -8.41
C GLY A 32 -17.30 13.44 -8.09
N TYR A 33 -17.02 12.43 -8.92
CA TYR A 33 -17.43 11.05 -8.67
C TYR A 33 -16.50 10.09 -9.42
N GLY A 34 -16.38 8.85 -8.92
CA GLY A 34 -15.51 7.84 -9.51
C GLY A 34 -15.80 6.45 -8.97
N VAL A 35 -15.43 5.44 -9.75
CA VAL A 35 -15.48 4.03 -9.36
C VAL A 35 -14.05 3.53 -9.28
N PHE A 36 -13.72 2.87 -8.19
CA PHE A 36 -12.38 2.37 -7.91
C PHE A 36 -12.44 0.88 -7.57
N PRO A 37 -11.38 0.13 -7.90
CA PRO A 37 -11.30 -1.25 -7.46
C PRO A 37 -11.13 -1.32 -5.93
N SER A 38 -11.66 -2.37 -5.33
CA SER A 38 -11.29 -2.78 -3.97
C SER A 38 -10.44 -4.05 -4.03
N PHE A 39 -9.99 -4.56 -2.89
CA PHE A 39 -9.21 -5.79 -2.80
C PHE A 39 -9.87 -6.75 -1.80
N ASP A 40 -10.26 -7.94 -2.28
CA ASP A 40 -10.81 -8.98 -1.43
C ASP A 40 -9.67 -9.83 -0.85
N HIS A 41 -9.44 -9.72 0.45
CA HIS A 41 -8.37 -10.44 1.14
C HIS A 41 -8.65 -11.94 1.31
N SER A 42 -9.90 -12.40 1.16
CA SER A 42 -10.26 -13.82 1.27
C SER A 42 -9.93 -14.59 -0.01
N VAL A 43 -10.09 -13.94 -1.17
CA VAL A 43 -9.76 -14.49 -2.50
C VAL A 43 -8.34 -14.08 -2.92
N GLY A 44 -7.86 -12.94 -2.42
CA GLY A 44 -6.57 -12.38 -2.76
C GLY A 44 -6.57 -11.73 -4.14
N ASP A 45 -7.67 -11.10 -4.56
CA ASP A 45 -7.81 -10.49 -5.89
C ASP A 45 -8.57 -9.13 -5.87
N PRO A 46 -8.30 -8.25 -6.85
CA PRO A 46 -9.00 -6.99 -6.98
C PRO A 46 -10.44 -7.17 -7.47
N VAL A 47 -11.36 -6.37 -6.93
CA VAL A 47 -12.76 -6.28 -7.34
C VAL A 47 -12.97 -4.95 -8.05
N ALA A 48 -13.22 -4.97 -9.37
CA ALA A 48 -13.16 -3.80 -10.25
C ALA A 48 -13.99 -2.59 -9.82
N GLU A 49 -15.19 -2.81 -9.28
CA GLU A 49 -16.12 -1.74 -8.86
C GLU A 49 -16.36 -1.74 -7.35
N GLY A 50 -15.33 -2.03 -6.58
CA GLY A 50 -15.46 -2.24 -5.14
C GLY A 50 -15.70 -0.97 -4.30
N THR A 51 -15.37 0.21 -4.82
CA THR A 51 -15.45 1.47 -4.08
C THR A 51 -16.04 2.59 -4.93
N LEU A 52 -17.01 3.32 -4.39
CA LEU A 52 -17.71 4.41 -5.07
C LEU A 52 -17.48 5.74 -4.36
N VAL A 53 -17.03 6.74 -5.13
CA VAL A 53 -17.03 8.15 -4.73
C VAL A 53 -18.22 8.83 -5.40
N LEU A 54 -19.11 9.39 -4.59
CA LEU A 54 -20.30 10.12 -5.04
C LEU A 54 -20.08 11.64 -4.93
N LYS A 55 -20.82 12.41 -5.73
CA LYS A 55 -20.82 13.89 -5.67
C LYS A 55 -21.23 14.44 -4.30
N SER A 56 -21.95 13.66 -3.51
CA SER A 56 -22.34 14.01 -2.14
C SER A 56 -21.21 13.84 -1.12
N HIS A 57 -20.16 13.06 -1.44
CA HIS A 57 -19.01 12.92 -0.56
C HIS A 57 -18.20 14.22 -0.58
N ARG A 58 -18.09 14.84 0.59
CA ARG A 58 -17.36 16.10 0.78
C ARG A 58 -15.89 15.90 1.16
N LEU A 59 -15.54 14.71 1.63
CA LEU A 59 -14.20 14.30 2.02
C LEU A 59 -13.97 12.88 1.50
N VAL A 60 -12.83 12.68 0.84
CA VAL A 60 -12.36 11.37 0.39
C VAL A 60 -10.99 11.17 1.02
N VAL A 61 -10.85 10.12 1.84
CA VAL A 61 -9.56 9.73 2.40
C VAL A 61 -9.00 8.62 1.51
N CYS A 62 -7.81 8.86 0.97
CA CYS A 62 -7.06 7.86 0.23
C CYS A 62 -5.89 7.40 1.09
N GLU A 63 -5.82 6.09 1.36
CA GLU A 63 -4.73 5.46 2.10
C GLU A 63 -3.96 4.47 1.22
N GLY A 64 -2.66 4.35 1.46
CA GLY A 64 -1.81 3.43 0.73
C GLY A 64 -0.32 3.71 0.99
N ASN A 65 0.50 2.68 0.81
CA ASN A 65 1.93 2.74 1.14
C ASN A 65 2.72 3.73 0.26
N TYR A 66 2.30 3.93 -0.99
CA TYR A 66 3.12 4.59 -2.02
C TYR A 66 2.53 5.91 -2.53
N LEU A 67 1.51 6.46 -1.86
CA LEU A 67 0.84 7.69 -2.29
C LEU A 67 1.79 8.91 -2.35
N LEU A 68 2.89 8.86 -1.60
CA LEU A 68 3.91 9.91 -1.51
C LEU A 68 5.27 9.47 -2.08
N LEU A 69 5.31 8.36 -2.82
CA LEU A 69 6.54 7.82 -3.38
C LEU A 69 7.01 8.65 -4.59
N ASP A 70 8.25 9.15 -4.54
CA ASP A 70 8.82 9.99 -5.61
C ASP A 70 9.51 9.19 -6.73
N SER A 71 9.75 7.88 -6.54
CA SER A 71 10.43 7.04 -7.53
C SER A 71 9.87 5.62 -7.54
N PRO A 72 9.65 4.99 -8.71
CA PRO A 72 9.91 5.51 -10.07
C PRO A 72 8.93 6.62 -10.50
N GLU A 73 9.29 7.39 -11.54
CA GLU A 73 8.59 8.60 -12.03
C GLU A 73 7.06 8.46 -12.10
N ARG A 74 6.56 7.27 -12.48
CA ARG A 74 5.12 6.96 -12.57
C ARG A 74 4.33 7.20 -11.27
N TRP A 75 4.96 7.22 -10.09
CA TRP A 75 4.31 7.50 -8.81
C TRP A 75 4.18 9.01 -8.50
N LYS A 76 5.05 9.86 -9.08
CA LYS A 76 5.08 11.31 -8.78
C LYS A 76 3.78 12.04 -9.08
N HIS A 77 2.96 11.51 -9.98
CA HIS A 77 1.70 12.12 -10.38
C HIS A 77 0.59 11.92 -9.33
N VAL A 78 0.64 10.82 -8.57
CA VAL A 78 -0.40 10.45 -7.59
C VAL A 78 -0.62 11.57 -6.57
N ARG A 79 0.48 12.08 -6.00
CA ARG A 79 0.45 13.14 -4.98
C ARG A 79 -0.27 14.42 -5.44
N ARG A 80 -0.23 14.73 -6.73
CA ARG A 80 -0.78 15.98 -7.29
C ARG A 80 -2.30 16.06 -7.21
N VAL A 81 -2.98 14.92 -7.06
CA VAL A 81 -4.44 14.86 -7.00
C VAL A 81 -4.98 15.19 -5.61
N PHE A 82 -4.18 15.10 -4.55
CA PHE A 82 -4.64 15.34 -3.19
C PHE A 82 -4.59 16.82 -2.79
N ASP A 83 -5.55 17.25 -1.98
CA ASP A 83 -5.55 18.59 -1.37
C ASP A 83 -4.62 18.65 -0.15
N GLU A 84 -4.58 17.56 0.64
CA GLU A 84 -3.66 17.37 1.76
C GLU A 84 -3.03 15.98 1.73
N THR A 85 -1.82 15.88 2.27
CA THR A 85 -1.05 14.63 2.31
C THR A 85 -0.43 14.44 3.69
N TRP A 86 -0.66 13.28 4.30
CA TRP A 86 -0.08 12.92 5.60
C TRP A 86 0.76 11.65 5.47
N PHE A 87 1.90 11.62 6.16
CA PHE A 87 2.75 10.44 6.26
C PHE A 87 2.70 9.91 7.69
N LEU A 88 2.35 8.63 7.85
CA LEU A 88 2.32 7.98 9.15
C LEU A 88 3.71 7.41 9.48
N GLN A 89 4.56 8.22 10.11
CA GLN A 89 5.87 7.77 10.57
C GLN A 89 5.72 6.85 11.80
N VAL A 90 6.16 5.61 11.68
CA VAL A 90 6.36 4.75 12.86
C VAL A 90 7.68 5.15 13.52
N ALA A 91 7.59 5.60 14.77
CA ALA A 91 8.74 6.04 15.55
C ALA A 91 9.52 4.85 16.14
N ALA A 92 10.80 5.08 16.41
CA ALA A 92 11.59 4.19 17.25
C ALA A 92 11.05 4.14 18.69
N SER A 93 11.42 3.10 19.44
CA SER A 93 11.13 3.01 20.87
C SER A 93 11.78 4.16 21.64
N VAL A 94 11.18 4.53 22.78
CA VAL A 94 11.64 5.66 23.62
C VAL A 94 13.08 5.47 24.10
N ASP A 95 13.48 4.22 24.35
CA ASP A 95 14.83 3.84 24.77
C ASP A 95 15.82 3.65 23.60
N GLY A 96 15.37 3.82 22.36
CA GLY A 96 16.18 3.66 21.15
C GLY A 96 16.56 2.21 20.83
N SER A 97 16.05 1.23 21.57
CA SER A 97 16.37 -0.20 21.36
C SER A 97 15.74 -0.79 20.11
N THR A 98 14.67 -0.19 19.59
CA THR A 98 13.93 -0.67 18.41
C THR A 98 13.68 0.49 17.46
N THR A 99 14.10 0.36 16.21
CA THR A 99 13.81 1.32 15.14
C THR A 99 12.35 1.25 14.69
N GLY A 100 11.85 2.29 14.04
CA GLY A 100 10.51 2.27 13.43
C GLY A 100 10.35 1.19 12.37
N VAL A 101 11.42 0.84 11.64
CA VAL A 101 11.41 -0.25 10.65
C VAL A 101 11.24 -1.59 11.33
N GLU A 102 12.00 -1.87 12.39
CA GLU A 102 11.89 -3.11 13.16
C GLU A 102 10.50 -3.26 13.78
N ALA A 103 9.94 -2.18 14.34
CA ALA A 103 8.59 -2.18 14.89
C ALA A 103 7.52 -2.47 13.82
N GLN A 104 7.68 -1.97 12.60
CA GLN A 104 6.79 -2.29 11.48
C GLN A 104 6.93 -3.74 11.04
N CYS A 105 8.15 -4.23 10.86
CA CYS A 105 8.43 -5.62 10.51
C CYS A 105 7.80 -6.58 11.53
N GLU A 106 7.96 -6.33 12.83
CA GLU A 106 7.36 -7.17 13.89
C GLU A 106 5.83 -7.22 13.78
N ARG A 107 5.17 -6.08 13.54
CA ARG A 107 3.71 -6.05 13.33
C ARG A 107 3.28 -6.89 12.13
N VAL A 108 4.05 -6.86 11.05
CA VAL A 108 3.74 -7.67 9.84
C VAL A 108 4.00 -9.15 10.09
N VAL A 109 5.06 -9.52 10.81
CA VAL A 109 5.33 -10.90 11.24
C VAL A 109 4.13 -11.45 12.02
N LEU A 110 3.68 -10.74 13.05
CA LEU A 110 2.52 -11.13 13.86
C LEU A 110 1.25 -11.25 13.02
N ARG A 111 1.05 -10.34 12.04
CA ARG A 111 -0.06 -10.41 11.09
C ARG A 111 -0.01 -11.65 10.21
N HIS A 112 1.15 -12.01 9.66
CA HIS A 112 1.31 -13.22 8.84
C HIS A 112 1.05 -14.50 9.65
N MET A 113 1.52 -14.55 10.90
CA MET A 113 1.23 -15.66 11.80
C MET A 113 -0.28 -15.78 12.07
N ALA A 114 -0.95 -14.66 12.40
CA ALA A 114 -2.38 -14.67 12.71
C ALA A 114 -3.27 -14.96 11.48
N ALA A 115 -2.94 -14.40 10.31
CA ALA A 115 -3.76 -14.51 9.11
C ALA A 115 -3.56 -15.83 8.36
N TRP A 116 -2.32 -16.37 8.34
CA TRP A 116 -1.95 -17.52 7.52
C TRP A 116 -1.44 -18.72 8.31
N GLY A 117 -1.40 -18.63 9.65
CA GLY A 117 -0.93 -19.73 10.51
C GLY A 117 0.56 -20.04 10.33
N MET A 118 1.36 -19.11 9.81
CA MET A 118 2.81 -19.29 9.62
C MET A 118 3.51 -19.44 10.97
N THR A 119 4.60 -20.22 11.00
CA THR A 119 5.53 -20.14 12.13
C THR A 119 6.22 -18.77 12.14
N ARG A 120 6.78 -18.38 13.29
CA ARG A 120 7.49 -17.11 13.40
C ARG A 120 8.66 -17.03 12.41
N GLU A 121 9.43 -18.11 12.29
CA GLU A 121 10.60 -18.17 11.41
C GLU A 121 10.21 -18.00 9.93
N ALA A 122 9.12 -18.64 9.51
CA ALA A 122 8.61 -18.51 8.14
C ALA A 122 8.07 -17.10 7.86
N ALA A 123 7.36 -16.51 8.82
CA ALA A 123 6.85 -15.15 8.72
C ALA A 123 7.98 -14.11 8.66
N GLU A 124 9.01 -14.25 9.49
CA GLU A 124 10.21 -13.40 9.48
C GLU A 124 10.97 -13.50 8.16
N ALA A 125 11.18 -14.72 7.65
CA ALA A 125 11.83 -14.93 6.35
C ALA A 125 11.07 -14.21 5.24
N ARG A 126 9.74 -14.34 5.19
CA ARG A 126 8.89 -13.68 4.21
C ARG A 126 8.92 -12.16 4.33
N VAL A 127 8.84 -11.61 5.55
CA VAL A 127 8.91 -10.16 5.78
C VAL A 127 10.25 -9.61 5.33
N ASN A 128 11.35 -10.30 5.62
CA ASN A 128 12.69 -9.87 5.23
C ASN A 128 12.90 -9.86 3.71
N GLU A 129 12.30 -10.83 3.00
CA GLU A 129 12.38 -10.92 1.54
C GLU A 129 11.55 -9.84 0.83
N ASN A 130 10.36 -9.49 1.35
CA ASN A 130 9.42 -8.59 0.66
C ASN A 130 9.07 -7.33 1.47
N ASP A 131 8.25 -7.45 2.51
CA ASP A 131 7.69 -6.29 3.23
C ASP A 131 8.75 -5.31 3.76
N ARG A 132 9.88 -5.82 4.24
CA ARG A 132 10.99 -4.99 4.73
C ARG A 132 11.57 -4.10 3.63
N GLN A 133 11.68 -4.61 2.41
CA GLN A 133 12.15 -3.81 1.27
C GLN A 133 11.14 -2.69 0.96
N ASN A 134 9.86 -2.99 1.05
CA ASN A 134 8.79 -2.02 0.86
C ASN A 134 8.76 -0.93 1.94
N ILE A 135 9.00 -1.29 3.21
CA ILE A 135 9.10 -0.36 4.33
C ILE A 135 10.30 0.58 4.17
N LEU A 136 11.43 0.08 3.67
CA LEU A 136 12.64 0.89 3.49
C LEU A 136 12.57 1.86 2.29
N LEU A 137 11.58 1.68 1.40
CA LEU A 137 11.40 2.54 0.23
C LEU A 137 10.67 3.85 0.53
N VAL A 138 9.99 3.95 1.68
CA VAL A 138 9.06 5.05 2.02
C VAL A 138 9.50 5.86 3.23
#